data_AF-J0NZB9-F1
#
_entry.id   AF-J0NZB9-F1
#
_cell.length_a   1.000
_cell.length_b   1.000
_cell.length_c   1.000
_cell.angle_alpha   90.00
_cell.angle_beta   90.00
_cell.angle_gamma   90.00
#
_symmetry.space_group_name_H-M   'P 1'
#
loop_
_entity.id
_entity.type
_entity.pdbx_description
1 polymer ?
#
loop_
_entity_poly.entity_id
_entity_poly.type
_entity_poly.pdbx_seq_one_letter_code
_entity_poly.pdbx_strand_id
1 'polypeptide(L)'
;MQRLDFIYFKDSPKGGRGVFTADYIPKDTLIEICPVLVLSNDDREKIHQTFLHDYYFLWDKEGKQAAISLGYGSLYNHSYQPNAYYQMNKDGQSIDVYAGEDIEPGQEICFNYNGQRFDDSPLWFEAK
;
A
#
# COMPACT_ATOMS: atom_id res chain seq x y z
N MET A 1 -14.61 3.07 -11.80
CA MET A 1 -14.20 1.72 -11.38
C MET A 1 -13.27 1.88 -10.20
N GLN A 2 -13.45 1.15 -9.10
CA GLN A 2 -12.66 1.36 -7.87
C GLN A 2 -11.25 0.75 -7.95
N ARG A 3 -11.02 -0.22 -8.84
CA ARG A 3 -9.72 -0.78 -9.17
C ARG A 3 -9.70 -1.27 -10.61
N LEU A 4 -8.52 -1.54 -11.17
CA LEU A 4 -8.40 -2.27 -12.43
C LEU A 4 -8.90 -3.71 -12.27
N ASP A 5 -9.75 -4.20 -13.17
CA ASP A 5 -10.40 -5.52 -13.03
C ASP A 5 -9.42 -6.71 -13.12
N PHE A 6 -8.22 -6.47 -13.63
CA PHE A 6 -7.20 -7.48 -13.89
C PHE A 6 -6.06 -7.49 -12.87
N ILE A 7 -6.18 -6.76 -11.74
CA ILE A 7 -5.29 -6.97 -10.60
C ILE A 7 -5.80 -8.13 -9.72
N TYR A 8 -4.87 -8.93 -9.22
CA TYR A 8 -5.15 -10.09 -8.39
C TYR A 8 -4.09 -10.21 -7.29
N PHE A 9 -4.36 -11.00 -6.25
CA PHE A 9 -3.34 -11.34 -5.26
C PHE A 9 -2.98 -12.82 -5.34
N LYS A 10 -1.74 -13.12 -4.98
CA LYS A 10 -1.24 -14.49 -4.78
C LYS A 10 -0.12 -14.46 -3.74
N ASP A 11 0.38 -15.64 -3.36
CA ASP A 11 1.56 -15.72 -2.51
C ASP A 11 2.77 -15.06 -3.21
N SER A 12 3.47 -14.22 -2.46
CA SER A 12 4.59 -13.43 -2.95
C SER A 12 5.93 -14.09 -2.59
N PRO A 13 6.93 -14.07 -3.49
CA PRO A 13 8.30 -14.45 -3.13
C PRO A 13 8.91 -13.54 -2.05
N LYS A 14 8.38 -12.33 -1.84
CA LYS A 14 8.76 -11.41 -0.75
C LYS A 14 8.23 -11.86 0.61
N GLY A 15 7.25 -12.76 0.63
CA GLY A 15 6.59 -13.29 1.81
C GLY A 15 5.12 -12.87 1.90
N GLY A 16 4.29 -13.74 2.48
CA GLY A 16 2.85 -13.49 2.58
C GLY A 16 2.18 -13.39 1.20
N ARG A 17 1.20 -12.50 1.09
CA ARG A 17 0.48 -12.21 -0.16
C ARG A 17 1.05 -10.94 -0.79
N GLY A 18 0.98 -10.86 -2.11
CA GLY A 18 1.29 -9.65 -2.86
C GLY A 18 0.22 -9.42 -3.94
N VAL A 19 0.15 -8.18 -4.43
CA VAL A 19 -0.75 -7.80 -5.52
C VAL A 19 0.01 -7.83 -6.84
N PHE A 20 -0.62 -8.37 -7.87
CA PHE A 20 -0.05 -8.56 -9.20
C PHE A 20 -1.04 -8.05 -10.26
N THR A 21 -0.56 -7.84 -11.48
CA THR A 21 -1.40 -7.49 -12.64
C THR A 21 -1.44 -8.61 -13.67
N ALA A 22 -2.59 -8.84 -14.31
CA ALA A 22 -2.73 -9.78 -15.43
C ALA A 22 -2.61 -9.10 -16.80
N ASP A 23 -2.57 -7.77 -16.84
CA ASP A 23 -2.46 -6.96 -18.05
C ASP A 23 -1.46 -5.81 -17.86
N TYR A 24 -1.05 -5.18 -18.94
CA TYR A 24 -0.13 -4.05 -18.93
C TYR A 24 -0.78 -2.82 -18.28
N ILE A 25 -0.04 -2.17 -17.37
CA ILE A 25 -0.46 -0.92 -16.70
C ILE A 25 0.51 0.18 -17.12
N PRO A 26 0.06 1.20 -17.89
CA PRO A 26 0.89 2.36 -18.20
C PRO A 26 1.25 3.14 -16.94
N LYS A 27 2.42 3.79 -16.93
CA LYS A 27 2.80 4.76 -15.92
C LYS A 27 1.70 5.81 -15.66
N ASP A 28 1.61 6.25 -14.40
CA ASP A 28 0.66 7.25 -13.89
C ASP A 28 -0.82 6.80 -13.90
N THR A 29 -1.09 5.53 -14.20
CA THR A 29 -2.45 4.95 -14.12
C THR A 29 -2.90 4.77 -12.67
N LEU A 30 -4.13 5.18 -12.35
CA LEU A 30 -4.79 4.83 -11.09
C LEU A 30 -5.14 3.33 -11.07
N ILE A 31 -4.47 2.58 -10.18
CA ILE A 31 -4.60 1.13 -10.05
C ILE A 31 -5.80 0.76 -9.17
N GLU A 32 -5.88 1.36 -7.98
CA GLU A 32 -6.93 1.07 -6.99
C GLU A 32 -7.16 2.28 -6.06
N ILE A 33 -8.42 2.59 -5.81
CA ILE A 33 -8.89 3.47 -4.74
C ILE A 33 -9.23 2.56 -3.56
N CYS A 34 -8.41 2.58 -2.51
CA CYS A 34 -8.60 1.77 -1.32
C CYS A 34 -9.30 2.61 -0.23
N PRO A 35 -10.59 2.37 0.09
CA PRO A 35 -11.22 3.04 1.23
C PRO A 35 -10.49 2.72 2.52
N VAL A 36 -10.44 3.65 3.47
CA VAL A 36 -9.77 3.43 4.75
C VAL A 36 -10.71 3.40 5.94
N LEU A 37 -10.35 2.62 6.95
CA LEU A 37 -10.87 2.78 8.31
C LEU A 37 -9.89 3.66 9.09
N VAL A 38 -10.26 4.92 9.33
CA VAL A 38 -9.45 5.84 10.14
C VAL A 38 -9.60 5.50 11.61
N LEU A 39 -8.47 5.32 12.28
CA LEU A 39 -8.35 4.95 13.67
C LEU A 39 -7.90 6.16 14.49
N SER A 40 -8.49 6.31 15.67
CA SER A 40 -8.04 7.27 16.66
C SER A 40 -6.63 6.92 17.17
N ASN A 41 -5.98 7.83 17.90
CA ASN A 41 -4.69 7.51 18.54
C ASN A 41 -4.81 6.32 19.50
N ASP A 42 -5.88 6.27 20.29
CA ASP A 42 -6.12 5.19 21.25
C ASP A 42 -6.31 3.83 20.55
N ASP A 43 -6.96 3.82 19.38
CA ASP A 43 -7.12 2.61 18.59
C ASP A 43 -5.81 2.19 17.93
N ARG A 44 -5.03 3.15 17.41
CA ARG A 44 -3.69 2.91 16.86
C ARG A 44 -2.79 2.25 17.90
N GLU A 45 -2.73 2.79 19.12
CA GLU A 45 -1.90 2.25 20.20
C GLU A 45 -2.26 0.80 20.54
N LYS A 46 -3.54 0.42 20.48
CA LYS A 46 -3.99 -0.96 20.69
C LYS A 46 -3.57 -1.86 19.53
N ILE A 47 -3.85 -1.48 18.29
CA ILE A 47 -3.56 -2.34 17.13
C ILE A 47 -2.07 -2.46 16.86
N HIS A 48 -1.27 -1.48 17.26
CA HIS A 48 0.20 -1.48 17.18
C HIS A 48 0.80 -2.66 17.96
N GLN A 49 0.12 -3.16 19.00
CA GLN A 49 0.56 -4.32 19.78
C GLN A 49 0.08 -5.66 19.21
N THR A 50 -0.52 -5.65 18.01
CA THR A 50 -1.09 -6.83 17.36
C THR A 50 -0.43 -7.07 16.01
N PHE A 51 -0.82 -8.15 15.33
CA PHE A 51 -0.36 -8.43 13.97
C PHE A 51 -0.75 -7.33 12.95
N LEU A 52 -1.72 -6.47 13.26
CA LEU A 52 -2.07 -5.32 12.41
C LEU A 52 -1.00 -4.23 12.37
N HIS A 53 0.03 -4.32 13.24
CA HIS A 53 1.19 -3.42 13.23
C HIS A 53 1.77 -3.23 11.83
N ASP A 54 1.86 -4.31 11.06
CA ASP A 54 2.52 -4.32 9.75
C ASP A 54 1.59 -3.89 8.60
N TYR A 55 0.34 -3.53 8.88
CA TYR A 55 -0.72 -3.35 7.88
C TYR A 55 -1.41 -1.98 7.90
N TYR A 56 -1.15 -1.14 8.91
CA TYR A 56 -1.74 0.19 8.99
C TYR A 56 -0.83 1.27 8.39
N PHE A 57 -1.45 2.37 7.94
CA PHE A 57 -0.77 3.56 7.45
C PHE A 57 -0.88 4.68 8.48
N LEU A 58 0.18 5.45 8.71
CA LEU A 58 0.08 6.67 9.50
C LEU A 58 -0.79 7.69 8.77
N TRP A 59 -1.89 8.12 9.40
CA TRP A 59 -2.94 8.86 8.70
C TRP A 59 -2.89 10.37 8.93
N ASP A 60 -2.16 10.87 9.91
CA ASP A 60 -1.99 12.30 10.12
C ASP A 60 -0.51 12.69 10.10
N LYS A 61 -0.25 14.00 10.01
CA LYS A 61 1.12 14.54 9.99
C LYS A 61 1.86 14.33 11.31
N GLU A 62 1.11 14.19 12.40
CA GLU A 62 1.65 13.98 13.74
C GLU A 62 1.98 12.51 14.03
N GLY A 63 1.58 11.58 13.14
CA GLY A 63 1.77 10.14 13.32
C GLY A 63 0.94 9.53 14.46
N LYS A 64 -0.13 10.20 14.89
CA LYS A 64 -1.01 9.77 15.98
C LYS A 64 -2.18 8.93 15.46
N GLN A 65 -2.74 9.29 14.31
CA GLN A 65 -3.81 8.50 13.70
C GLN A 65 -3.23 7.43 12.79
N ALA A 66 -3.95 6.32 12.69
CA ALA A 66 -3.67 5.27 11.72
C ALA A 66 -4.87 5.04 10.80
N ALA A 67 -4.63 4.38 9.69
CA ALA A 67 -5.65 3.96 8.75
C ALA A 67 -5.40 2.50 8.34
N ILE A 68 -6.42 1.66 8.45
CA ILE A 68 -6.40 0.35 7.80
C ILE A 68 -6.90 0.52 6.38
N SER A 69 -6.08 0.14 5.41
CA SER A 69 -6.45 0.21 3.99
C SER A 69 -7.24 -1.03 3.61
N LEU A 70 -8.48 -0.81 3.18
CA LEU A 70 -9.34 -1.88 2.65
C LEU A 70 -8.98 -2.16 1.17
N GLY A 71 -9.83 -2.91 0.46
CA GLY A 71 -9.49 -3.37 -0.89
C GLY A 71 -8.26 -4.27 -0.84
N TYR A 72 -7.31 -4.08 -1.76
CA TYR A 72 -5.98 -4.70 -1.66
C TYR A 72 -4.93 -3.80 -1.03
N GLY A 73 -5.27 -2.61 -0.54
CA GLY A 73 -4.30 -1.61 -0.08
C GLY A 73 -3.28 -2.11 0.94
N SER A 74 -3.72 -2.86 1.95
CA SER A 74 -2.82 -3.48 2.95
C SER A 74 -2.20 -4.81 2.49
N LEU A 75 -2.38 -5.23 1.23
CA LEU A 75 -1.75 -6.42 0.62
C LEU A 75 -0.62 -6.09 -0.35
N TYR A 76 -0.49 -4.84 -0.79
CA TYR A 76 0.63 -4.41 -1.62
C TYR A 76 1.92 -4.48 -0.81
N ASN A 77 2.92 -5.16 -1.34
CA ASN A 77 4.18 -5.34 -0.64
C ASN A 77 5.12 -4.14 -0.78
N HIS A 78 6.12 -4.13 0.09
CA HIS A 78 7.20 -3.15 0.07
C HIS A 78 8.25 -3.42 -1.02
N SER A 79 8.76 -2.35 -1.63
CA SER A 79 10.03 -2.34 -2.37
C SER A 79 10.71 -0.97 -2.24
N TYR A 80 12.04 -0.94 -2.09
CA TYR A 80 12.86 0.27 -2.24
C TYR A 80 13.03 0.70 -3.70
N GLN A 81 12.75 -0.20 -4.65
CA GLN A 81 12.59 0.12 -6.06
C GLN A 81 11.14 -0.14 -6.46
N PRO A 82 10.19 0.71 -6.02
CA PRO A 82 8.77 0.46 -6.23
C PRO A 82 8.31 0.88 -7.64
N ASN A 83 7.53 0.00 -8.26
CA ASN A 83 6.86 0.26 -9.53
C ASN A 83 5.51 1.00 -9.34
N ALA A 84 5.02 1.14 -8.10
CA ALA A 84 3.83 1.92 -7.74
C ALA A 84 4.10 2.88 -6.56
N TYR A 85 3.19 3.83 -6.37
CA TYR A 85 3.15 4.69 -5.20
C TYR A 85 1.70 4.88 -4.76
N TYR A 86 1.49 5.37 -3.55
CA TYR A 86 0.16 5.68 -3.06
C TYR A 86 0.04 7.15 -2.66
N GLN A 87 -1.18 7.68 -2.71
CA GLN A 87 -1.55 9.00 -2.24
C GLN A 87 -2.65 8.87 -1.19
N MET A 88 -2.53 9.62 -0.09
CA MET A 88 -3.57 9.64 0.95
C MET A 88 -4.58 10.74 0.64
N ASN A 89 -5.76 10.36 0.16
CA ASN A 89 -6.88 11.26 -0.08
C ASN A 89 -7.68 11.42 1.22
N LYS A 90 -7.39 12.47 1.99
CA LYS A 90 -8.03 12.73 3.28
C LYS A 90 -9.51 13.09 3.15
N ASP A 91 -9.86 13.85 2.10
CA ASP A 91 -11.23 14.29 1.86
C ASP A 91 -12.13 13.12 1.42
N GLY A 92 -11.58 12.23 0.58
CA GLY A 92 -12.25 11.02 0.11
C GLY A 92 -12.14 9.81 1.04
N GLN A 93 -11.36 9.90 2.12
CA GLN A 93 -11.01 8.80 3.03
C GLN A 93 -10.54 7.55 2.27
N SER A 94 -9.54 7.72 1.43
CA SER A 94 -8.92 6.62 0.66
C SER A 94 -7.40 6.71 0.57
N ILE A 95 -6.79 5.56 0.31
CA ILE A 95 -5.43 5.45 -0.19
C ILE A 95 -5.52 5.07 -1.66
N ASP A 96 -5.07 5.95 -2.52
CA ASP A 96 -5.16 5.80 -3.96
C ASP A 96 -3.81 5.33 -4.49
N VAL A 97 -3.76 4.13 -5.07
CA VAL A 97 -2.55 3.49 -5.58
C VAL A 97 -2.40 3.80 -7.07
N TYR A 98 -1.23 4.31 -7.47
CA TYR A 98 -0.91 4.68 -8.84
C TYR A 98 0.33 3.93 -9.34
N ALA A 99 0.34 3.61 -10.62
CA ALA A 99 1.54 3.12 -11.30
C ALA A 99 2.59 4.24 -11.35
N GLY A 100 3.79 3.97 -10.87
CA GLY A 100 4.91 4.91 -10.90
C GLY A 100 5.79 4.75 -12.14
N GLU A 101 5.64 3.64 -12.84
CA GLU A 101 6.27 3.27 -14.11
C GLU A 101 5.34 2.31 -14.84
N ASP A 102 5.73 1.89 -16.04
CA ASP A 102 5.01 0.86 -16.77
C ASP A 102 5.16 -0.49 -16.06
N ILE A 103 4.05 -1.20 -15.87
CA ILE A 103 4.01 -2.49 -15.17
C ILE A 103 3.52 -3.57 -16.14
N GLU A 104 4.36 -4.58 -16.35
CA GLU A 104 4.10 -5.68 -17.27
C GLU A 104 3.22 -6.78 -16.62
N PRO A 105 2.44 -7.53 -17.42
CA PRO A 105 1.69 -8.69 -16.94
C PRO A 105 2.53 -9.65 -16.10
N GLY A 106 2.00 -10.07 -14.96
CA GLY A 106 2.64 -11.01 -14.04
C GLY A 106 3.62 -10.39 -13.05
N GLN A 107 3.95 -9.09 -13.17
CA GLN A 107 4.76 -8.39 -12.18
C GLN A 107 3.98 -8.15 -10.88
N GLU A 108 4.71 -8.16 -9.75
CA GLU A 108 4.19 -7.74 -8.46
C GLU A 108 4.17 -6.21 -8.38
N ILE A 109 3.06 -5.65 -7.94
CA ILE A 109 2.89 -4.22 -7.71
C ILE A 109 3.31 -3.93 -6.27
N CYS A 110 4.34 -3.12 -6.11
CA CYS A 110 4.91 -2.77 -4.82
C CYS A 110 5.04 -1.25 -4.68
N PHE A 111 4.85 -0.75 -3.46
CA PHE A 111 5.14 0.64 -3.12
C PHE A 111 6.11 0.75 -1.93
N ASN A 112 6.62 1.94 -1.66
CA ASN A 112 7.50 2.16 -0.52
C ASN A 112 6.68 2.40 0.76
N TYR A 113 6.98 1.69 1.84
CA TYR A 113 6.24 1.78 3.11
C TYR A 113 6.60 3.03 3.91
N ASN A 114 7.75 3.66 3.62
CA ASN A 114 8.10 4.98 4.16
C ASN A 114 7.18 6.10 3.62
N GLY A 115 6.30 5.78 2.67
CA GLY A 115 5.31 6.68 2.09
C GLY A 115 5.86 7.62 1.02
N GLN A 116 7.15 7.93 1.07
CA GLN A 116 7.85 8.55 -0.05
C GLN A 116 8.46 7.48 -0.95
N ARG A 117 8.24 7.61 -2.27
CA ARG A 117 8.61 6.58 -3.25
C ARG A 117 10.10 6.22 -3.22
N PHE A 118 10.98 7.20 -3.02
CA PHE A 118 12.44 7.05 -3.07
C PHE A 118 13.11 7.22 -1.69
N ASP A 119 12.39 6.89 -0.62
CA ASP A 119 12.93 6.92 0.73
C ASP A 119 13.54 5.56 1.12
N ASP A 120 14.86 5.53 1.20
CA ASP A 120 15.66 4.34 1.53
C ASP A 120 15.91 4.18 3.04
N SER A 121 15.17 4.89 3.88
CA SER A 121 15.26 4.77 5.34
C SER A 121 14.87 3.34 5.79
N PRO A 122 15.55 2.78 6.80
CA PRO A 122 15.24 1.43 7.29
C PRO A 122 13.80 1.30 7.81
N LEU A 123 13.15 0.18 7.50
CA LEU A 123 11.86 -0.20 8.08
C LEU A 123 12.04 -0.85 9.47
N TRP A 124 10.92 -1.05 10.16
CA TRP A 124 10.84 -1.76 11.44
C TRP A 124 11.06 -3.29 11.31
N PHE A 125 11.35 -3.76 10.09
CA PHE A 125 11.72 -5.14 9.77
C PHE A 125 12.75 -5.15 8.63
N GLU A 126 13.44 -6.28 8.47
CA GLU A 126 14.34 -6.50 7.32
C GLU A 126 13.52 -6.79 6.06
N ALA A 127 13.50 -5.84 5.14
CA ALA A 127 12.86 -6.01 3.84
C ALA A 127 13.66 -6.98 2.95
N LYS A 128 12.95 -7.85 2.22
CA LYS A 128 13.51 -8.78 1.23
C LYS A 128 13.48 -8.24 -0.19
#